data_AF-A0A848AR98-F1
#
_entry.id   AF-A0A848AR98-F1
#
_cell.length_a   1.000
_cell.length_b   1.000
_cell.length_c   1.000
_cell.angle_alpha   90.00
_cell.angle_beta   90.00
_cell.angle_gamma   90.00
#
_symmetry.space_group_name_H-M   'P 1'
#
loop_
_entity.id
_entity.type
_entity.pdbx_description
1 polymer ?
#
loop_
_entity_poly.entity_id
_entity_poly.type
_entity_poly.pdbx_seq_one_letter_code
_entity_poly.pdbx_strand_id
1 'polypeptide(L)'
;MKAVFLITVTALAMLAELLAGNVGIYLPLTAYAVFYFTCSISAAAGVAAAIVAGTVLDLIYGRTLLLTPLILLAALAAGWSLRRNQMETLLEAALPGMAIGATAALGAAALRMPGGQPPSWLLLWQAVWFGSIGLLLLPLTVFVLDSAARTLGLPEFLKETRSRLNRNPLGSRPRRVRERLVNPNRRKEGE
;
A
#
# COMPACT_ATOMS: atom_id res chain seq x y z
N MET A 1 17.23 15.00 -1.25
CA MET A 1 16.93 14.12 -0.08
C MET A 1 15.86 13.09 -0.38
N LYS A 2 14.63 13.47 -0.79
CA LYS A 2 13.53 12.52 -1.13
C LYS A 2 13.92 11.41 -2.12
N ALA A 3 14.56 11.78 -3.24
CA ALA A 3 14.99 10.81 -4.25
C ALA A 3 16.07 9.85 -3.74
N VAL A 4 17.03 10.35 -2.94
CA VAL A 4 18.07 9.52 -2.32
C VAL A 4 17.44 8.51 -1.38
N PHE A 5 16.51 8.95 -0.51
CA PHE A 5 15.77 8.07 0.40
C PHE A 5 15.01 6.97 -0.35
N LEU A 6 14.25 7.36 -1.39
CA LEU A 6 13.55 6.43 -2.28
C LEU A 6 14.51 5.37 -2.81
N ILE A 7 15.60 5.79 -3.46
CA ILE A 7 16.57 4.86 -4.06
C ILE A 7 17.18 3.95 -3.00
N THR A 8 17.64 4.49 -1.86
CA THR A 8 18.27 3.71 -0.80
C THR A 8 17.33 2.68 -0.19
N VAL A 9 16.08 3.06 0.11
CA VAL A 9 15.11 2.17 0.73
C VAL A 9 14.66 1.11 -0.27
N THR A 10 14.43 1.48 -1.53
CA THR A 10 14.03 0.50 -2.56
C THR A 10 15.17 -0.51 -2.80
N ALA A 11 16.42 -0.04 -2.89
CA ALA A 11 17.59 -0.90 -3.04
C ALA A 11 17.79 -1.82 -1.82
N LEU A 12 17.62 -1.31 -0.61
CA LEU A 12 17.73 -2.11 0.62
C LEU A 12 16.61 -3.15 0.70
N ALA A 13 15.37 -2.79 0.34
CA ALA A 13 14.24 -3.70 0.31
C ALA A 13 14.45 -4.83 -0.70
N MET A 14 14.94 -4.52 -1.90
CA MET A 14 15.34 -5.52 -2.89
C MET A 14 16.43 -6.44 -2.38
N LEU A 15 17.48 -5.88 -1.78
CA LEU A 15 18.61 -6.65 -1.30
C LEU A 15 18.18 -7.61 -0.19
N ALA A 16 17.34 -7.15 0.74
CA ALA A 16 16.75 -8.00 1.76
C ALA A 16 15.84 -9.09 1.16
N GLU A 17 15.03 -8.76 0.15
CA GLU A 17 14.19 -9.72 -0.56
C GLU A 17 15.01 -10.78 -1.30
N LEU A 18 16.10 -10.39 -1.96
CA LEU A 18 17.06 -11.28 -2.62
C LEU A 18 17.76 -12.22 -1.63
N LEU A 19 18.24 -11.67 -0.50
CA LEU A 19 18.87 -12.48 0.56
C LEU A 19 17.89 -13.49 1.17
N ALA A 20 16.67 -13.07 1.47
CA ALA A 20 15.62 -13.95 1.96
C ALA A 20 15.30 -15.04 0.93
N GLY A 21 15.18 -14.65 -0.35
CA GLY A 21 14.93 -15.55 -1.47
C GLY A 21 16.01 -16.62 -1.62
N ASN A 22 17.28 -16.28 -1.37
CA ASN A 22 18.40 -17.22 -1.41
C ASN A 22 18.31 -18.31 -0.32
N VAL A 23 17.69 -18.00 0.83
CA VAL A 23 17.45 -18.97 1.92
C VAL A 23 16.09 -19.69 1.75
N GLY A 24 15.40 -19.47 0.63
CA GLY A 24 14.11 -20.09 0.32
C GLY A 24 12.90 -19.37 0.94
N ILE A 25 13.08 -18.22 1.58
CA ILE A 25 12.01 -17.43 2.19
C ILE A 25 11.54 -16.37 1.19
N TYR A 26 10.26 -16.39 0.84
CA TYR A 26 9.66 -15.34 0.01
C TYR A 26 9.09 -14.22 0.87
N LEU A 27 9.64 -13.01 0.73
CA LEU A 27 9.24 -11.82 1.47
C LEU A 27 9.12 -10.65 0.49
N PRO A 28 7.92 -10.20 0.11
CA PRO A 28 7.73 -9.14 -0.89
C PRO A 28 7.97 -7.74 -0.29
N LEU A 29 9.16 -7.55 0.31
CA LEU A 29 9.58 -6.30 0.96
C LEU A 29 9.58 -5.13 -0.02
N THR A 30 9.96 -5.39 -1.26
CA THR A 30 9.97 -4.37 -2.31
C THR A 30 8.55 -3.86 -2.60
N ALA A 31 7.55 -4.75 -2.59
CA ALA A 31 6.14 -4.36 -2.79
C ALA A 31 5.62 -3.46 -1.67
N TYR A 32 6.00 -3.75 -0.41
CA TYR A 32 5.61 -2.91 0.74
C TYR A 32 6.28 -1.54 0.72
N ALA A 33 7.57 -1.47 0.39
CA ALA A 33 8.30 -0.19 0.27
C ALA A 33 7.69 0.70 -0.82
N VAL A 34 7.38 0.12 -1.98
CA VAL A 34 6.75 0.85 -3.09
C VAL A 34 5.35 1.34 -2.71
N PHE A 35 4.57 0.52 -2.00
CA PHE A 35 3.26 0.94 -1.49
C PHE A 35 3.38 2.11 -0.49
N TYR A 36 4.39 2.08 0.39
CA TYR A 36 4.67 3.19 1.31
C TYR A 36 4.94 4.50 0.54
N PHE A 37 5.75 4.48 -0.51
CA PHE A 37 6.03 5.68 -1.32
C PHE A 37 4.82 6.22 -2.07
N THR A 38 4.00 5.29 -2.58
CA THR A 38 2.71 5.61 -3.22
C THR A 38 1.83 6.44 -2.30
N CYS A 39 1.89 6.16 -0.99
CA CYS A 39 1.04 6.80 -0.01
C CYS A 39 1.67 8.03 0.68
N SER A 40 2.98 8.06 0.88
CA SER A 40 3.69 9.13 1.62
C SER A 40 4.19 10.27 0.73
N ILE A 41 4.52 9.99 -0.54
CA ILE A 41 5.10 10.98 -1.46
C ILE A 41 4.11 11.29 -2.58
N SER A 42 3.85 10.32 -3.46
CA SER A 42 2.91 10.45 -4.57
C SER A 42 2.66 9.09 -5.24
N ALA A 43 1.49 8.94 -5.86
CA ALA A 43 1.16 7.74 -6.63
C ALA A 43 2.15 7.51 -7.80
N ALA A 44 2.57 8.59 -8.46
CA ALA A 44 3.54 8.53 -9.56
C ALA A 44 4.91 8.01 -9.09
N ALA A 45 5.39 8.42 -7.91
CA ALA A 45 6.64 7.93 -7.34
C ALA A 45 6.58 6.43 -7.02
N GLY A 46 5.44 5.97 -6.50
CA GLY A 46 5.17 4.55 -6.29
C GLY A 46 5.19 3.74 -7.58
N VAL A 47 4.45 4.16 -8.60
CA VAL A 47 4.42 3.46 -9.91
C VAL A 47 5.79 3.44 -10.56
N ALA A 48 6.52 4.56 -10.56
CA ALA A 48 7.88 4.62 -11.09
C ALA A 48 8.82 3.66 -10.34
N ALA A 49 8.75 3.65 -9.01
CA ALA A 49 9.53 2.72 -8.18
C ALA A 49 9.16 1.26 -8.47
N ALA A 50 7.88 0.93 -8.67
CA ALA A 50 7.44 -0.43 -9.02
C ALA A 50 8.04 -0.91 -10.34
N ILE A 51 8.01 -0.04 -11.36
CA ILE A 51 8.51 -0.37 -12.70
C ILE A 51 10.01 -0.55 -12.66
N VAL A 52 10.75 0.44 -12.15
CA VAL A 52 12.22 0.38 -12.05
C VAL A 52 12.65 -0.78 -11.16
N ALA A 53 11.92 -1.03 -10.07
CA ALA A 53 12.28 -2.09 -9.16
C ALA A 53 12.07 -3.47 -9.79
N GLY A 54 10.91 -3.67 -10.40
CA GLY A 54 10.57 -4.93 -11.04
C GLY A 54 11.49 -5.26 -12.21
N THR A 55 11.86 -4.26 -13.02
CA THR A 55 12.80 -4.48 -14.14
C THR A 55 14.19 -4.89 -13.64
N VAL A 56 14.70 -4.23 -12.60
CA VAL A 56 15.99 -4.60 -11.98
C VAL A 56 15.94 -6.01 -11.40
N LEU A 57 14.86 -6.38 -10.71
CA LEU A 57 14.69 -7.73 -10.20
C LEU A 57 14.63 -8.77 -11.32
N ASP A 58 13.88 -8.51 -12.40
CA ASP A 58 13.83 -9.44 -13.54
C ASP A 58 15.22 -9.60 -14.20
N LEU A 59 16.00 -8.53 -14.31
CA LEU A 59 17.38 -8.59 -14.79
C LEU A 59 18.29 -9.41 -13.87
N ILE A 60 18.20 -9.22 -12.55
CA ILE A 60 19.00 -9.97 -11.56
C ILE A 60 18.65 -11.46 -11.57
N TYR A 61 17.36 -11.79 -11.68
CA TYR A 61 16.90 -13.17 -11.78
C TYR A 61 17.07 -13.78 -13.20
N GLY A 62 17.65 -13.04 -14.15
CA GLY A 62 17.91 -13.50 -15.51
C GLY A 62 16.64 -13.82 -16.32
N ARG A 63 15.52 -13.18 -16.00
CA ARG A 63 14.23 -13.43 -16.65
C ARG A 63 14.12 -12.68 -17.97
N THR A 64 13.62 -13.36 -18.99
CA THR A 64 13.41 -12.80 -20.33
C THR A 64 12.13 -11.98 -20.44
N LEU A 65 11.15 -12.21 -19.56
CA LEU A 65 9.88 -11.50 -19.52
C LEU A 65 9.82 -10.57 -18.31
N LEU A 66 9.40 -9.33 -18.54
CA LEU A 66 9.22 -8.28 -17.53
C LEU A 66 7.93 -8.49 -16.71
N LEU A 67 7.87 -9.59 -15.97
CA LEU A 67 6.70 -9.99 -15.21
C LEU A 67 6.71 -9.47 -13.76
N THR A 68 7.88 -9.29 -13.14
CA THR A 68 7.97 -8.71 -11.80
C THR A 68 7.42 -7.29 -11.69
N PRO A 69 7.65 -6.35 -12.64
CA PRO A 69 7.04 -5.03 -12.55
C PRO A 69 5.51 -5.09 -12.65
N LEU A 70 4.95 -6.01 -13.44
CA LEU A 70 3.49 -6.21 -13.52
C LEU A 70 2.92 -6.72 -12.19
N ILE A 71 3.61 -7.65 -11.53
CA ILE A 71 3.20 -8.18 -10.22
C ILE A 71 3.24 -7.08 -9.15
N LEU A 72 4.29 -6.25 -9.13
CA LEU A 72 4.38 -5.12 -8.21
C LEU A 72 3.27 -4.09 -8.46
N LEU A 73 2.95 -3.80 -9.71
CA LEU A 73 1.84 -2.90 -10.06
C LEU A 73 0.47 -3.50 -9.66
N ALA A 74 0.26 -4.79 -9.86
CA ALA A 74 -0.96 -5.47 -9.45
C ALA A 74 -1.12 -5.45 -7.92
N ALA A 75 -0.04 -5.70 -7.18
CA ALA A 75 -0.04 -5.64 -5.72
C ALA A 75 -0.35 -4.22 -5.20
N LEU A 76 0.24 -3.21 -5.84
CA LEU A 76 0.01 -1.81 -5.53
C LEU A 76 -1.43 -1.39 -5.82
N ALA A 77 -2.01 -1.83 -6.95
CA ALA A 77 -3.40 -1.60 -7.28
C ALA A 77 -4.36 -2.28 -6.29
N ALA A 78 -4.06 -3.51 -5.87
CA ALA A 78 -4.85 -4.24 -4.88
C ALA A 78 -4.82 -3.55 -3.52
N GLY A 79 -3.64 -3.17 -3.03
CA GLY A 79 -3.48 -2.42 -1.79
C GLY A 79 -4.16 -1.04 -1.84
N TRP A 80 -4.07 -0.35 -2.98
CA TRP A 80 -4.70 0.96 -3.17
C TRP A 80 -6.24 0.88 -3.22
N SER A 81 -6.79 -0.15 -3.84
CA SER A 81 -8.24 -0.37 -3.93
C SER A 81 -8.85 -0.59 -2.54
N LEU A 82 -8.23 -1.43 -1.71
CA LEU A 82 -8.66 -1.67 -0.33
C LEU A 82 -8.49 -0.44 0.57
N ARG A 83 -7.41 0.34 0.39
CA ARG A 83 -7.20 1.61 1.10
C ARG A 83 -8.33 2.62 0.84
N ARG A 84 -8.96 2.61 -0.33
CA ARG A 84 -9.96 3.61 -0.71
C ARG A 84 -11.29 3.43 0.02
N ASN A 85 -11.57 2.23 0.55
CA ASN A 85 -12.90 1.89 1.03
C ASN A 85 -13.10 2.02 2.55
N GLN A 86 -12.09 1.86 3.41
CA GLN A 86 -12.29 1.93 4.88
C GLN A 86 -10.98 2.32 5.59
N MET A 87 -11.02 3.38 6.42
CA MET A 87 -9.93 3.76 7.34
C MET A 87 -10.50 4.44 8.59
N GLU A 88 -11.24 3.69 9.41
CA GLU A 88 -11.63 4.10 10.76
C GLU A 88 -10.89 3.31 11.86
N THR A 89 -10.33 2.13 11.56
CA THR A 89 -9.64 1.29 12.55
C THR A 89 -8.21 0.86 12.18
N LEU A 90 -7.36 0.58 13.18
CA LEU A 90 -5.98 0.08 13.03
C LEU A 90 -5.89 -1.23 12.24
N LEU A 91 -6.94 -2.06 12.30
CA LEU A 91 -7.03 -3.31 11.55
C LEU A 91 -7.23 -3.04 10.04
N GLU A 92 -8.00 -2.00 9.69
CA GLU A 92 -8.21 -1.57 8.31
C GLU A 92 -6.95 -0.99 7.66
N ALA A 93 -6.04 -0.43 8.46
CA ALA A 93 -4.73 0.00 7.97
C ALA A 93 -3.81 -1.18 7.59
N ALA A 94 -4.08 -2.38 8.11
CA ALA A 94 -3.31 -3.59 7.82
C ALA A 94 -3.87 -4.39 6.62
N LEU A 95 -5.15 -4.19 6.26
CA LEU A 95 -5.79 -4.84 5.11
C LEU A 95 -5.07 -4.66 3.76
N PRO A 96 -4.51 -3.48 3.43
CA PRO A 96 -3.69 -3.32 2.23
C PRO A 96 -2.49 -4.26 2.23
N GLY A 97 -1.93 -4.56 3.41
CA GLY A 97 -0.79 -5.45 3.57
C GLY A 97 -1.12 -6.89 3.23
N MET A 98 -2.34 -7.32 3.58
CA MET A 98 -2.89 -8.62 3.18
C MET A 98 -2.98 -8.74 1.67
N ALA A 99 -3.57 -7.74 1.01
CA ALA A 99 -3.76 -7.77 -0.44
C ALA A 99 -2.44 -7.73 -1.20
N ILE A 100 -1.48 -6.93 -0.75
CA ILE A 100 -0.13 -6.88 -1.32
C ILE A 100 0.57 -8.22 -1.13
N GLY A 101 0.51 -8.81 0.07
CA GLY A 101 1.12 -10.11 0.36
C GLY A 101 0.54 -11.25 -0.48
N ALA A 102 -0.79 -11.31 -0.57
CA ALA A 102 -1.49 -12.33 -1.35
C ALA A 102 -1.20 -12.21 -2.86
N THR A 103 -1.32 -11.01 -3.42
CA THR A 103 -1.07 -10.78 -4.85
C THR A 103 0.39 -11.00 -5.23
N ALA A 104 1.34 -10.55 -4.40
CA ALA A 104 2.75 -10.79 -4.64
C ALA A 104 3.11 -12.28 -4.53
N ALA A 105 2.52 -13.03 -3.60
CA ALA A 105 2.74 -14.47 -3.48
C ALA A 105 2.17 -15.24 -4.67
N LEU A 106 0.96 -14.90 -5.11
CA LEU A 106 0.35 -15.49 -6.30
C LEU A 106 1.15 -15.17 -7.57
N GLY A 107 1.64 -13.94 -7.71
CA GLY A 107 2.51 -13.53 -8.80
C GLY A 107 3.82 -14.31 -8.82
N ALA A 108 4.47 -14.47 -7.66
CA ALA A 108 5.69 -15.27 -7.54
C ALA A 108 5.46 -16.76 -7.77
N ALA A 109 4.31 -17.31 -7.36
CA ALA A 109 3.92 -18.67 -7.67
C ALA A 109 3.76 -18.86 -9.19
N ALA A 110 3.15 -17.90 -9.89
CA ALA A 110 3.01 -17.90 -11.36
C ALA A 110 4.36 -17.88 -12.08
N LEU A 111 5.35 -17.15 -11.55
CA LEU A 111 6.70 -17.07 -12.11
C LEU A 111 7.52 -18.34 -11.97
N ARG A 112 7.22 -19.17 -10.97
CA ARG A 112 7.95 -20.42 -10.68
C ARG A 112 7.40 -21.64 -11.44
N MET A 113 6.53 -21.43 -12.43
CA MET A 113 5.86 -22.53 -13.15
C MET A 113 6.55 -22.89 -14.48
N PRO A 114 7.44 -23.90 -14.52
CA PRO A 114 7.71 -24.60 -15.76
C PRO A 114 6.64 -25.70 -15.95
N GLY A 115 5.61 -25.42 -16.74
CA GLY A 115 4.79 -26.47 -17.39
C GLY A 115 3.65 -27.13 -16.61
N GLY A 116 3.22 -26.62 -15.45
CA GLY A 116 2.05 -27.17 -14.75
C GLY A 116 1.43 -26.20 -13.73
N GLN A 117 0.11 -26.11 -13.70
CA GLN A 117 -0.61 -25.31 -12.71
C GLN A 117 -0.66 -26.06 -11.36
N PRO A 118 -0.21 -25.45 -10.25
CA PRO A 118 -0.43 -26.02 -8.93
C PRO A 118 -1.93 -26.10 -8.63
N PRO A 119 -2.35 -27.07 -7.81
CA PRO A 119 -3.75 -27.20 -7.43
C PRO A 119 -4.26 -25.90 -6.80
N SER A 120 -5.48 -25.50 -7.15
CA SER A 120 -6.12 -24.25 -6.71
C SER A 120 -6.13 -24.10 -5.18
N TRP A 121 -6.26 -25.20 -4.46
CA TRP A 121 -6.18 -25.24 -3.00
C TRP A 121 -4.83 -24.74 -2.46
N LEU A 122 -3.71 -25.09 -3.11
CA LEU A 122 -2.37 -24.69 -2.68
C LEU A 122 -2.14 -23.19 -2.93
N LEU A 123 -2.68 -22.67 -4.04
CA LEU A 123 -2.66 -21.23 -4.34
C LEU A 123 -3.49 -20.44 -3.32
N LEU A 124 -4.67 -20.94 -2.96
CA LEU A 124 -5.50 -20.37 -1.89
C LEU A 124 -4.75 -20.39 -0.55
N TRP A 125 -4.12 -21.51 -0.19
CA TRP A 125 -3.34 -21.63 1.03
C TRP A 125 -2.16 -20.63 1.06
N GLN A 126 -1.41 -20.50 -0.04
CA GLN A 126 -0.33 -19.52 -0.15
C GLN A 126 -0.85 -18.08 -0.05
N ALA A 127 -1.96 -17.77 -0.73
CA ALA A 127 -2.55 -16.44 -0.68
C ALA A 127 -2.99 -16.07 0.74
N VAL A 128 -3.62 -17.00 1.47
CA VAL A 128 -4.00 -16.80 2.88
C VAL A 128 -2.76 -16.65 3.75
N TRP A 129 -1.78 -17.54 3.64
CA TRP A 129 -0.58 -17.52 4.49
C TRP A 129 0.24 -16.25 4.31
N PHE A 130 0.60 -15.90 3.07
CA PHE A 130 1.37 -14.69 2.78
C PHE A 130 0.54 -13.41 2.94
N GLY A 131 -0.78 -13.48 2.76
CA GLY A 131 -1.69 -12.40 3.13
C GLY A 131 -1.70 -12.17 4.64
N SER A 132 -1.77 -13.22 5.46
CA SER A 132 -1.69 -13.13 6.92
C SER A 132 -0.34 -12.60 7.40
N ILE A 133 0.76 -13.02 6.78
CA ILE A 133 2.08 -12.42 7.05
C ILE A 133 2.07 -10.93 6.68
N GLY A 134 1.47 -10.58 5.54
CA GLY A 134 1.36 -9.21 5.06
C GLY A 134 0.58 -8.26 5.99
N LEU A 135 -0.39 -8.78 6.75
CA LEU A 135 -1.08 -8.02 7.80
C LEU A 135 -0.12 -7.50 8.88
N LEU A 136 0.93 -8.27 9.19
CA LEU A 136 1.92 -7.90 10.20
C LEU A 136 3.12 -7.17 9.58
N LEU A 137 3.52 -7.58 8.36
CA LEU A 137 4.70 -7.03 7.70
C LEU A 137 4.49 -5.58 7.26
N LEU A 138 3.28 -5.22 6.82
CA LEU A 138 2.99 -3.85 6.39
C LEU A 138 3.10 -2.83 7.54
N PRO A 139 2.44 -2.99 8.71
CA PRO A 139 2.61 -2.04 9.80
C PRO A 139 4.05 -2.01 10.33
N LEU A 140 4.76 -3.14 10.34
CA LEU A 140 6.17 -3.20 10.71
C LEU A 140 7.06 -2.38 9.75
N THR A 141 6.90 -2.60 8.44
CA THR A 141 7.66 -1.87 7.42
C THR A 141 7.32 -0.38 7.45
N VAL A 142 6.04 -0.02 7.59
CA VAL A 142 5.62 1.37 7.77
C VAL A 142 6.30 1.98 8.98
N PHE A 143 6.31 1.32 10.14
CA PHE A 143 6.92 1.85 11.37
C PHE A 143 8.43 2.10 11.22
N VAL A 144 9.15 1.13 10.63
CA VAL A 144 10.60 1.27 10.37
C VAL A 144 10.87 2.42 9.39
N LEU A 145 10.09 2.50 8.32
CA LEU A 145 10.24 3.55 7.32
C LEU A 145 9.86 4.93 7.87
N ASP A 146 8.85 5.02 8.74
CA ASP A 146 8.46 6.27 9.39
C ASP A 146 9.53 6.74 10.38
N SER A 147 10.17 5.82 11.10
CA SER A 147 11.32 6.12 11.96
C SER A 147 12.49 6.69 11.15
N ALA A 148 12.81 6.07 10.01
CA ALA A 148 13.84 6.56 9.10
C ALA A 148 13.46 7.87 8.39
N ALA A 149 12.17 8.07 8.08
CA ALA A 149 11.67 9.32 7.49
C ALA A 149 11.74 10.47 8.51
N ARG A 150 11.44 10.20 9.79
CA ARG A 150 11.51 11.17 10.88
C ARG A 150 12.92 11.68 11.13
N THR A 151 13.94 10.81 11.11
CA THR A 151 15.35 11.22 11.26
C THR A 151 15.82 12.09 10.10
N LEU A 152 15.19 11.95 8.93
CA LEU A 152 15.50 12.71 7.71
C LEU A 152 14.57 13.90 7.44
N GLY A 153 13.59 14.17 8.31
CA GLY A 153 12.63 15.28 8.17
C GLY A 153 11.67 15.14 6.97
N LEU A 154 11.35 13.91 6.55
CA LEU A 154 10.49 13.59 5.42
C LEU A 154 9.00 13.43 5.83
N PRO A 155 8.04 13.56 4.89
CA PRO A 155 6.62 13.37 5.20
C PRO A 155 6.34 11.94 5.68
N GLU A 156 5.78 11.84 6.89
CA GLU A 156 5.46 10.59 7.61
C GLU A 156 4.08 10.04 7.19
N PHE A 157 4.00 8.74 6.92
CA PHE A 157 2.74 8.07 6.56
C PHE A 157 1.75 8.02 7.74
N LEU A 158 2.27 7.86 8.98
CA LEU A 158 1.42 7.80 10.17
C LEU A 158 0.89 9.19 10.56
N LYS A 159 1.64 10.27 10.32
CA LYS A 159 1.20 11.65 10.60
C LYS A 159 0.06 12.07 9.68
N GLU A 160 0.11 11.72 8.40
CA GLU A 160 -0.96 11.92 7.42
C GLU A 160 -2.23 11.13 7.80
N THR A 161 -2.06 9.85 8.16
CA THR A 161 -3.18 8.97 8.56
C THR A 161 -3.81 9.43 9.87
N ARG A 162 -3.01 9.82 10.87
CA ARG A 162 -3.49 10.39 12.15
C ARG A 162 -4.16 11.74 11.96
N SER A 163 -3.68 12.58 11.03
CA SER A 163 -4.35 13.84 10.67
C SER A 163 -5.73 13.60 10.03
N ARG A 164 -5.91 12.52 9.27
CA ARG A 164 -7.21 12.16 8.68
C ARG A 164 -8.16 11.55 9.70
N LEU A 165 -7.67 10.65 10.57
CA LEU A 165 -8.45 10.15 11.71
C LEU A 165 -8.88 11.28 12.64
N ASN A 166 -7.99 12.23 12.95
CA ASN A 166 -8.29 13.37 13.81
C ASN A 166 -9.16 14.46 13.13
N ARG A 167 -9.33 14.39 11.80
CA ARG A 167 -10.36 15.16 11.07
C ARG A 167 -11.73 14.47 11.08
N ASN A 168 -11.78 13.18 11.40
CA ASN A 168 -13.01 12.43 11.63
C ASN A 168 -13.14 11.97 13.11
N PRO A 169 -13.14 12.89 14.11
CA PRO A 169 -13.65 12.51 15.41
C PRO A 169 -15.17 12.61 15.33
N LEU A 170 -15.84 11.46 15.26
CA LEU A 170 -17.29 11.31 15.29
C LEU A 170 -18.07 11.84 14.08
N GLY A 171 -19.07 11.05 13.68
CA GLY A 171 -20.21 11.49 12.89
C GLY A 171 -20.97 12.65 13.55
N SER A 172 -20.45 13.85 13.37
CA SER A 172 -21.21 15.09 13.45
C SER A 172 -20.92 15.92 12.21
N ARG A 173 -21.47 15.46 11.08
CA ARG A 173 -21.95 16.44 10.10
C ARG A 173 -22.98 17.28 10.88
N PRO A 174 -22.82 18.59 11.11
CA PRO A 174 -23.98 19.41 11.23
C PRO A 174 -24.62 19.32 9.84
N ARG A 175 -25.66 18.49 9.75
CA ARG A 175 -26.64 18.56 8.68
C ARG A 175 -26.96 20.05 8.59
N ARG A 176 -26.55 20.71 7.50
CA ARG A 176 -27.05 22.06 7.20
C ARG A 176 -28.56 21.89 7.11
N VAL A 177 -29.23 22.09 8.24
CA VAL A 177 -30.63 22.44 8.25
C VAL A 177 -30.64 23.71 7.44
N ARG A 178 -31.12 23.61 6.20
CA ARG A 178 -31.64 24.77 5.50
C ARG A 178 -32.78 25.25 6.39
N GLU A 179 -32.47 26.07 7.38
CA GLU A 179 -33.42 27.04 7.86
C GLU A 179 -33.71 27.87 6.62
N ARG A 180 -34.84 27.56 5.98
CA ARG A 180 -35.52 28.54 5.16
C ARG A 180 -35.60 29.76 6.06
N LEU A 181 -34.91 30.81 5.66
CA LEU A 181 -35.21 32.17 6.06
C LEU A 181 -36.69 32.39 5.80
N VAL A 182 -37.54 32.04 6.78
CA VAL A 182 -38.90 32.54 6.87
C VAL A 182 -38.72 33.99 7.27
N ASN A 183 -38.68 34.82 6.24
CA ASN A 183 -38.65 36.27 6.31
C ASN A 183 -39.75 36.76 7.27
N PRO A 184 -39.41 37.36 8.43
CA PRO A 184 -40.42 37.84 9.38
C PRO A 184 -41.10 39.16 8.93
N ASN A 185 -40.70 39.75 7.80
CA ASN A 185 -41.23 41.05 7.33
C ASN A 185 -42.37 40.97 6.31
N ARG A 186 -43.14 39.86 6.25
CA ARG A 186 -44.27 39.75 5.29
C ARG A 186 -45.67 39.71 5.94
N ARG A 187 -45.83 40.33 7.12
CA ARG A 187 -47.16 40.51 7.77
C ARG A 187 -47.34 41.88 8.43
N LYS A 188 -46.77 42.92 7.82
CA LYS A 188 -47.17 44.31 8.05
C LYS A 188 -47.16 45.03 6.71
N GLU A 189 -48.18 44.78 5.91
CA GLU A 189 -48.64 45.64 4.80
C GLU A 189 -49.85 44.96 4.14
N GLY A 190 -50.98 45.68 4.07
CA GLY A 190 -52.34 45.21 3.75
C GLY A 190 -53.18 45.17 5.03
N GLU A 191 -53.78 46.27 5.50
CA GLU A 191 -54.88 46.99 4.85
C GLU A 191 -55.97 46.06 4.31
#